data_AF-A3XQ95-F1
#
_entry.id   AF-A3XQ95-F1
#
_cell.length_a   1.000
_cell.length_b   1.000
_cell.length_c   1.000
_cell.angle_alpha   90.00
_cell.angle_beta   90.00
_cell.angle_gamma   90.00
#
_symmetry.space_group_name_H-M   'P 1'
#
loop_
_entity.id
_entity.type
_entity.pdbx_description
1 polymer ?
#
loop_
_entity_poly.entity_id
_entity_poly.type
_entity_poly.pdbx_seq_one_letter_code
_entity_poly.pdbx_strand_id
1 'polypeptide(L)'
;MNLGKLFKILINILYCTFLGAIIAHPIMALFPDTFPGILETEGHYPILKNVSIYAFLIFITFMLYQFRKFANVIRANKLFSNESILISKYIGTLFIIMGSTFVLIKIISTINKTNFFQALAQSIPILIVYVIPFFIVGIFFLLLSDGFKKALTFKEENDLTV
;
A
#
# COMPACT_ATOMS: atom_id res chain seq x y z
N MET A 1 19.77 17.29 -8.49
CA MET A 1 18.39 17.34 -7.97
C MET A 1 18.34 16.58 -6.64
N ASN A 2 17.81 17.17 -5.55
CA ASN A 2 17.76 16.51 -4.24
C ASN A 2 16.76 15.33 -4.27
N LEU A 3 17.24 14.10 -4.05
CA LEU A 3 16.46 12.87 -4.13
C LEU A 3 15.23 12.90 -3.20
N GLY A 4 15.35 13.48 -2.01
CA GLY A 4 14.23 13.62 -1.06
C GLY A 4 13.14 14.57 -1.56
N LYS A 5 13.50 15.59 -2.33
CA LYS A 5 12.53 16.50 -2.96
C LYS A 5 11.78 15.79 -4.09
N LEU A 6 12.48 15.02 -4.92
CA LEU A 6 11.87 14.23 -6.00
C LEU A 6 10.92 13.16 -5.44
N PHE A 7 11.36 12.42 -4.41
CA PHE A 7 10.52 11.42 -3.73
C PHE A 7 9.21 12.03 -3.22
N LYS A 8 9.29 13.17 -2.52
CA LYS A 8 8.11 13.87 -2.02
C LYS A 8 7.15 14.32 -3.14
N ILE A 9 7.69 14.85 -4.25
CA ILE A 9 6.88 15.28 -5.39
C ILE A 9 6.12 14.09 -6.00
N LEU A 10 6.82 12.99 -6.26
CA LEU A 10 6.21 11.77 -6.80
C LEU A 10 5.08 11.24 -5.93
N ILE A 11 5.33 11.12 -4.61
CA ILE A 11 4.30 10.65 -3.68
C ILE A 11 3.12 11.62 -3.60
N ASN A 12 3.36 12.94 -3.66
CA ASN A 12 2.29 13.92 -3.68
C ASN A 12 1.42 13.79 -4.94
N ILE A 13 2.04 13.62 -6.11
CA ILE A 13 1.33 13.41 -7.38
C ILE A 13 0.47 12.14 -7.26
N LEU A 14 1.07 11.00 -6.88
CA LEU A 14 0.32 9.74 -6.70
C LEU A 14 -0.87 9.93 -5.77
N TYR A 15 -0.65 10.53 -4.60
CA TYR A 15 -1.72 10.75 -3.63
C TYR A 15 -2.87 11.60 -4.20
N CYS A 16 -2.55 12.70 -4.90
CA CYS A 16 -3.58 13.54 -5.52
C CYS A 16 -4.34 12.78 -6.62
N THR A 17 -3.66 11.95 -7.42
CA THR A 17 -4.30 11.10 -8.42
C THR A 17 -5.27 10.11 -7.79
N PHE A 18 -4.88 9.42 -6.72
CA PHE A 18 -5.74 8.47 -6.02
C PHE A 18 -6.91 9.17 -5.30
N LEU A 19 -6.69 10.36 -4.74
CA LEU A 19 -7.76 11.16 -4.16
C LEU A 19 -8.77 11.61 -5.21
N GLY A 20 -8.30 12.00 -6.40
CA GLY A 20 -9.15 12.27 -7.56
C GLY A 20 -9.95 11.03 -7.98
N ALA A 21 -9.33 9.84 -8.00
CA ALA A 21 -10.02 8.59 -8.31
C ALA A 21 -11.11 8.24 -7.28
N ILE A 22 -10.86 8.47 -5.98
CA ILE A 22 -11.86 8.28 -4.91
C ILE A 22 -13.07 9.19 -5.14
N ILE A 23 -12.87 10.46 -5.51
CA ILE A 23 -13.97 11.40 -5.75
C ILE A 23 -14.71 11.08 -7.04
N ALA A 24 -13.97 10.72 -8.10
CA ALA A 24 -14.53 10.48 -9.41
C ALA A 24 -15.32 9.15 -9.46
N HIS A 25 -14.91 8.11 -8.74
CA HIS A 25 -15.56 6.81 -8.76
C HIS A 25 -17.06 6.83 -8.37
N PRO A 26 -17.50 7.46 -7.26
CA PRO A 26 -18.93 7.56 -6.95
C PRO A 26 -19.70 8.44 -7.94
N ILE A 27 -19.07 9.47 -8.51
CA ILE A 27 -19.69 10.29 -9.56
C ILE A 27 -19.96 9.43 -10.80
N MET A 28 -18.96 8.66 -11.24
CA MET A 28 -19.14 7.71 -12.36
C MET A 28 -20.23 6.68 -12.05
N ALA A 29 -20.27 6.15 -10.82
CA ALA A 29 -21.30 5.20 -10.37
C ALA A 29 -22.73 5.78 -10.38
N LEU A 30 -22.88 7.09 -10.17
CA LEU A 30 -24.17 7.78 -10.18
C LEU A 30 -24.65 8.17 -11.59
N PHE A 31 -23.75 8.24 -12.58
CA PHE A 31 -24.04 8.63 -13.97
C PHE A 31 -23.58 7.56 -14.98
N PRO A 32 -24.11 6.34 -14.92
CA PRO A 32 -23.65 5.22 -15.76
C PRO A 32 -23.81 5.48 -17.26
N ASP A 33 -24.87 6.17 -17.67
CA ASP A 33 -25.14 6.49 -19.09
C ASP A 33 -24.13 7.47 -19.69
N THR A 34 -23.46 8.26 -18.85
CA THR A 34 -22.42 9.22 -19.25
C THR A 34 -21.03 8.56 -19.36
N PHE A 35 -20.84 7.43 -18.66
CA PHE A 35 -19.59 6.66 -18.67
C PHE A 35 -19.82 5.20 -19.06
N PRO A 36 -20.36 4.94 -20.28
CA PRO A 36 -20.56 3.59 -20.77
C PRO A 36 -19.20 2.89 -20.91
N GLY A 37 -19.05 1.72 -20.31
CA GLY A 37 -17.81 0.92 -20.33
C GLY A 37 -17.03 0.85 -19.01
N ILE A 38 -17.19 1.80 -18.07
CA ILE A 38 -16.54 1.70 -16.74
C ILE A 38 -17.39 0.88 -15.76
N LEU A 39 -18.71 0.89 -15.96
CA LEU A 39 -19.71 0.16 -15.17
C LEU A 39 -20.38 -0.99 -15.91
N GLU A 40 -19.99 -1.25 -17.17
CA GLU A 40 -20.34 -2.48 -17.88
C GLU A 40 -19.74 -3.66 -17.12
N THR A 41 -20.52 -4.15 -16.16
CA THR A 41 -20.10 -5.15 -15.20
C THR A 41 -20.95 -6.37 -15.44
N GLU A 42 -20.42 -7.27 -16.25
CA GLU A 42 -20.85 -8.66 -16.28
C GLU A 42 -20.71 -9.23 -14.85
N GLY A 43 -21.82 -9.36 -14.11
CA GLY A 43 -21.78 -10.01 -12.79
C GLY A 43 -23.02 -9.79 -11.91
N HIS A 44 -23.44 -10.86 -11.23
CA HIS A 44 -24.62 -10.93 -10.36
C HIS A 44 -24.61 -10.04 -9.09
N TYR A 45 -23.54 -9.27 -8.80
CA TYR A 45 -23.42 -8.46 -7.56
C TYR A 45 -22.69 -7.11 -7.76
N PRO A 46 -23.30 -6.11 -8.43
CA PRO A 46 -22.66 -4.83 -8.76
C PRO A 46 -22.30 -3.97 -7.53
N ILE A 47 -23.13 -4.00 -6.47
CA ILE A 47 -22.92 -3.19 -5.25
C ILE A 47 -21.67 -3.64 -4.49
N LEU A 48 -21.51 -4.95 -4.26
CA LEU A 48 -20.39 -5.50 -3.51
C LEU A 48 -19.05 -5.23 -4.23
N LYS A 49 -19.05 -5.26 -5.57
CA LYS A 49 -17.88 -4.94 -6.39
C LYS A 49 -17.50 -3.46 -6.27
N ASN A 50 -18.45 -2.53 -6.36
CA ASN A 50 -18.18 -1.10 -6.20
C ASN A 50 -17.67 -0.76 -4.80
N VAL A 51 -18.27 -1.34 -3.75
CA VAL A 51 -17.79 -1.20 -2.37
C VAL A 51 -16.35 -1.71 -2.22
N SER A 52 -16.03 -2.85 -2.84
CA SER A 52 -14.68 -3.43 -2.80
C SER A 52 -13.64 -2.55 -3.50
N ILE A 53 -13.97 -1.98 -4.68
CA ILE A 53 -13.10 -1.05 -5.40
C ILE A 53 -12.87 0.22 -4.57
N TYR A 54 -13.93 0.77 -3.99
CA TYR A 54 -13.84 1.97 -3.17
C TYR A 54 -12.99 1.76 -1.91
N ALA A 55 -13.19 0.63 -1.21
CA ALA A 55 -12.38 0.23 -0.07
C ALA A 55 -10.89 0.08 -0.46
N PHE A 56 -10.61 -0.51 -1.63
CA PHE A 56 -9.25 -0.62 -2.14
C PHE A 56 -8.62 0.75 -2.43
N LEU A 57 -9.33 1.67 -3.08
CA LEU A 57 -8.84 3.03 -3.35
C LEU A 57 -8.53 3.80 -2.06
N ILE A 58 -9.40 3.70 -1.04
CA ILE A 58 -9.17 4.28 0.28
C ILE A 58 -7.90 3.69 0.91
N PHE A 59 -7.73 2.38 0.86
CA PHE A 59 -6.56 1.70 1.42
C PHE A 59 -5.25 2.16 0.75
N ILE A 60 -5.22 2.24 -0.58
CA ILE A 60 -4.04 2.74 -1.30
C ILE A 60 -3.76 4.21 -0.97
N THR A 61 -4.81 5.03 -0.88
CA THR A 61 -4.67 6.45 -0.48
C THR A 61 -4.09 6.58 0.93
N PHE A 62 -4.52 5.72 1.85
CA PHE A 62 -3.97 5.67 3.20
C PHE A 62 -2.49 5.25 3.21
N MET A 63 -2.11 4.23 2.43
CA MET A 63 -0.71 3.86 2.23
C MET A 63 0.13 5.04 1.72
N LEU A 64 -0.34 5.73 0.68
CA LEU A 64 0.33 6.90 0.12
C LEU A 64 0.44 8.05 1.13
N TYR A 65 -0.56 8.22 1.98
CA TYR A 65 -0.51 9.19 3.08
C TYR A 65 0.62 8.88 4.07
N GLN A 66 0.84 7.61 4.43
CA GLN A 66 1.98 7.23 5.28
C GLN A 66 3.32 7.52 4.60
N PHE A 67 3.44 7.26 3.29
CA PHE A 67 4.63 7.64 2.52
C PHE A 67 4.84 9.17 2.48
N ARG A 68 3.77 9.97 2.40
CA ARG A 68 3.87 11.45 2.48
C ARG A 68 4.44 11.88 3.83
N LYS A 69 3.97 11.29 4.92
CA LYS A 69 4.52 11.54 6.26
C LYS A 69 6.00 11.17 6.33
N PHE A 70 6.36 10.00 5.83
CA PHE A 70 7.75 9.53 5.77
C PHE A 70 8.64 10.49 4.98
N ALA A 71 8.20 10.93 3.80
CA ALA A 71 8.91 11.92 2.97
C ALA A 71 9.12 13.25 3.69
N ASN A 72 8.14 13.69 4.50
CA ASN A 72 8.27 14.90 5.30
C ASN A 72 9.32 14.76 6.40
N VAL A 73 9.37 13.61 7.07
CA VAL A 73 10.37 13.32 8.11
C VAL A 73 11.78 13.27 7.52
N ILE A 74 11.96 12.63 6.35
CA ILE A 74 13.23 12.64 5.60
C ILE A 74 13.65 14.08 5.30
N ARG A 75 12.74 14.89 4.75
CA ARG A 75 13.03 16.28 4.38
C ARG A 75 13.37 17.16 5.58
N ALA A 76 12.81 16.85 6.74
CA ALA A 76 13.08 17.56 7.99
C ALA A 76 14.38 17.08 8.68
N ASN A 77 15.12 16.12 8.11
CA ASN A 77 16.30 15.48 8.71
C ASN A 77 16.01 14.85 10.09
N LYS A 78 14.76 14.46 10.37
CA LYS A 78 14.32 13.85 11.64
C LYS A 78 14.26 12.31 11.56
N LEU A 79 15.21 11.71 10.84
CA LEU A 79 15.25 10.28 10.56
C LEU A 79 15.40 9.41 11.81
N PHE A 80 16.03 9.91 12.87
CA PHE A 80 16.16 9.22 14.15
C PHE A 80 15.21 9.86 15.16
N SER A 81 13.93 9.50 15.05
CA SER A 81 12.89 9.99 15.97
C SER A 81 11.84 8.91 16.18
N ASN A 82 11.09 9.00 17.28
CA ASN A 82 9.96 8.10 17.52
C ASN A 82 8.93 8.16 16.38
N GLU A 83 8.80 9.30 15.72
CA GLU A 83 7.92 9.49 14.56
C GLU A 83 8.40 8.66 13.34
N SER A 84 9.70 8.65 13.03
CA SER A 84 10.24 7.89 11.90
C SER A 84 10.14 6.38 12.11
N ILE A 85 10.35 5.92 13.34
CA ILE A 85 10.21 4.52 13.75
C ILE A 85 8.75 4.09 13.53
N LEU A 86 7.81 4.87 14.07
CA LEU A 86 6.38 4.58 14.00
C LEU A 86 5.87 4.59 12.55
N ILE A 87 6.21 5.60 11.75
CA ILE A 87 5.79 5.67 10.34
C ILE A 87 6.36 4.50 9.54
N SER A 88 7.65 4.18 9.70
CA SER A 88 8.28 3.05 9.00
C SER A 88 7.60 1.74 9.35
N LYS A 89 7.32 1.53 10.65
CA LYS A 89 6.59 0.34 11.12
C LYS A 89 5.21 0.25 10.49
N TYR A 90 4.45 1.35 10.46
CA TYR A 90 3.13 1.38 9.83
C TYR A 90 3.17 1.05 8.33
N ILE A 91 4.11 1.65 7.58
CA ILE A 91 4.29 1.34 6.16
C ILE A 91 4.56 -0.16 6.00
N GLY A 92 5.53 -0.69 6.76
CA GLY A 92 5.87 -2.10 6.73
C GLY A 92 4.66 -3.00 6.97
N THR A 93 3.92 -2.76 8.06
CA THR A 93 2.71 -3.52 8.40
C THR A 93 1.63 -3.44 7.32
N LEU A 94 1.40 -2.28 6.71
CA LEU A 94 0.40 -2.12 5.64
C LEU A 94 0.76 -2.95 4.40
N PHE A 95 2.03 -3.03 4.02
CA PHE A 95 2.48 -3.90 2.93
C PHE A 95 2.31 -5.38 3.25
N ILE A 96 2.59 -5.81 4.49
CA ILE A 96 2.34 -7.20 4.92
C ILE A 96 0.86 -7.53 4.88
N ILE A 97 -0.01 -6.63 5.36
CA ILE A 97 -1.46 -6.79 5.30
C ILE A 97 -1.90 -6.93 3.84
N MET A 98 -1.47 -6.02 2.96
CA MET A 98 -1.85 -6.04 1.56
C MET A 98 -1.41 -7.33 0.87
N GLY A 99 -0.15 -7.73 1.04
CA GLY A 99 0.36 -9.00 0.51
C GLY A 99 -0.44 -10.20 1.01
N SER A 100 -0.74 -10.26 2.31
CA SER A 100 -1.53 -11.33 2.92
C SER A 100 -2.97 -11.36 2.39
N THR A 101 -3.61 -10.20 2.23
CA THR A 101 -4.95 -10.10 1.64
C THR A 101 -4.97 -10.64 0.21
N PHE A 102 -3.97 -10.31 -0.61
CA PHE A 102 -3.86 -10.85 -1.98
C PHE A 102 -3.69 -12.37 -1.98
N VAL A 103 -2.86 -12.93 -1.09
CA VAL A 103 -2.72 -14.39 -0.93
C VAL A 103 -4.06 -15.03 -0.57
N LEU A 104 -4.76 -14.49 0.43
CA LEU A 104 -6.06 -15.02 0.88
C LEU A 104 -7.10 -15.00 -0.23
N ILE A 105 -7.23 -13.88 -0.96
CA ILE A 105 -8.15 -13.76 -2.10
C ILE A 105 -7.85 -14.85 -3.15
N LYS A 106 -6.56 -15.08 -3.45
CA LYS A 106 -6.16 -16.09 -4.43
C LYS A 106 -6.41 -17.51 -3.96
N ILE A 107 -6.15 -17.81 -2.69
CA ILE A 107 -6.45 -19.12 -2.09
C ILE A 107 -7.95 -19.39 -2.17
N ILE A 108 -8.79 -18.45 -1.68
CA ILE A 108 -10.26 -18.59 -1.69
C ILE A 108 -10.79 -18.76 -3.12
N SER A 109 -10.27 -17.97 -4.07
CA SER A 109 -10.66 -18.08 -5.48
C SER A 109 -10.24 -19.40 -6.15
N THR A 110 -9.28 -20.12 -5.58
CA THR A 110 -8.72 -21.36 -6.15
C THR A 110 -9.35 -22.61 -5.54
N ILE A 111 -9.75 -22.57 -4.26
CA ILE A 111 -10.32 -23.73 -3.53
C ILE A 111 -11.57 -24.30 -4.21
N ASN A 112 -12.40 -23.46 -4.83
CA ASN A 112 -13.66 -23.89 -5.45
C ASN A 112 -13.52 -24.39 -6.90
N LYS A 113 -12.29 -24.55 -7.40
CA LYS A 113 -12.06 -24.99 -8.79
C LYS A 113 -11.89 -26.50 -8.86
N THR A 114 -12.63 -27.13 -9.77
CA THR A 114 -12.61 -28.57 -10.06
C THR A 114 -11.20 -29.12 -10.36
N ASN A 115 -10.31 -28.29 -10.92
CA ASN A 115 -8.90 -28.62 -11.15
C ASN A 115 -7.97 -27.77 -10.28
N PHE A 116 -8.02 -27.99 -8.97
CA PHE A 116 -7.25 -27.23 -7.97
C PHE A 116 -5.76 -27.08 -8.32
N PHE A 117 -5.08 -28.18 -8.67
CA PHE A 117 -3.64 -28.15 -9.00
C PHE A 117 -3.31 -27.31 -10.24
N GLN A 118 -4.15 -27.35 -11.27
CA GLN A 118 -3.97 -26.55 -12.48
C GLN A 118 -4.20 -25.06 -12.20
N ALA A 119 -5.22 -24.74 -11.41
CA ALA A 119 -5.51 -23.37 -11.00
C ALA A 119 -4.43 -22.79 -10.07
N LEU A 120 -3.84 -23.63 -9.23
CA LEU A 120 -2.70 -23.26 -8.40
C LEU A 120 -1.48 -22.94 -9.27
N ALA A 121 -1.14 -23.81 -10.24
CA ALA A 121 -0.02 -23.60 -11.16
C ALA A 121 -0.14 -22.28 -11.95
N GLN A 122 -1.34 -21.94 -12.42
CA GLN A 122 -1.62 -20.67 -13.09
C GLN A 122 -1.52 -19.44 -12.17
N SER A 123 -1.69 -19.64 -10.86
CA SER A 123 -1.63 -18.55 -9.87
C SER A 123 -0.21 -18.26 -9.40
N ILE A 124 0.73 -19.20 -9.56
CA ILE A 124 2.13 -19.05 -9.13
C ILE A 124 2.81 -17.80 -9.74
N PRO A 125 2.75 -17.53 -11.06
CA PRO A 125 3.38 -16.34 -11.63
C PRO A 125 2.83 -15.04 -11.03
N ILE A 126 1.52 -14.99 -10.77
CA ILE A 126 0.86 -13.82 -10.19
C ILE A 126 1.29 -13.61 -8.74
N LEU A 127 1.38 -14.70 -7.96
CA LEU A 127 1.89 -14.63 -6.58
C LEU A 127 3.35 -14.13 -6.56
N ILE A 128 4.20 -14.64 -7.46
CA ILE A 128 5.61 -14.24 -7.52
C ILE A 128 5.75 -12.77 -7.91
N VAL A 129 5.06 -12.33 -8.97
CA VAL A 129 5.24 -10.98 -9.53
C VAL A 129 4.59 -9.91 -8.67
N TYR A 130 3.43 -10.17 -8.07
CA TYR A 130 2.66 -9.14 -7.38
C TYR A 130 2.75 -9.24 -5.86
N VAL A 131 2.77 -10.44 -5.29
CA VAL A 131 2.66 -10.62 -3.84
C VAL A 131 4.03 -10.58 -3.17
N ILE A 132 5.03 -11.26 -3.73
CA ILE A 132 6.38 -11.29 -3.13
C ILE A 132 6.97 -9.88 -2.96
N PRO A 133 6.90 -8.96 -3.95
CA PRO A 133 7.41 -7.61 -3.77
C PRO A 133 6.75 -6.86 -2.61
N PHE A 134 5.44 -7.08 -2.34
CA PHE A 134 4.79 -6.48 -1.19
C PHE A 134 5.39 -6.97 0.13
N PHE A 135 5.66 -8.27 0.26
CA PHE A 135 6.32 -8.79 1.45
C PHE A 135 7.75 -8.29 1.59
N ILE A 136 8.52 -8.23 0.50
CA ILE A 136 9.89 -7.70 0.52
C ILE A 136 9.90 -6.24 0.99
N VAL A 137 9.06 -5.39 0.40
CA VAL A 137 8.96 -3.98 0.80
C VAL A 137 8.46 -3.86 2.24
N GLY A 138 7.48 -4.67 2.64
CA GLY A 138 6.96 -4.69 4.00
C GLY A 138 8.04 -5.02 5.04
N ILE A 139 8.77 -6.13 4.83
CA ILE A 139 9.88 -6.56 5.69
C ILE A 139 10.97 -5.49 5.73
N PHE A 140 11.33 -4.91 4.57
CA PHE A 140 12.33 -3.85 4.50
C PHE A 140 11.97 -2.68 5.42
N PHE A 141 10.72 -2.20 5.39
CA PHE A 141 10.29 -1.09 6.24
C PHE A 141 10.21 -1.45 7.73
N LEU A 142 9.90 -2.70 8.07
CA LEU A 142 9.96 -3.20 9.45
C LEU A 142 11.42 -3.24 9.97
N LEU A 143 12.34 -3.76 9.16
CA LEU A 143 13.78 -3.74 9.47
C LEU A 143 14.31 -2.31 9.60
N LEU A 144 13.83 -1.40 8.74
CA LEU A 144 14.19 0.01 8.81
C LEU A 144 13.70 0.66 10.11
N SER A 145 12.48 0.35 10.56
CA SER A 145 11.95 0.77 11.86
C SER A 145 12.85 0.29 13.01
N ASP A 146 13.24 -0.97 13.00
CA ASP A 146 14.13 -1.53 14.03
C ASP A 146 15.53 -0.89 13.98
N GLY A 147 16.04 -0.60 12.78
CA GLY A 147 17.27 0.13 12.57
C GLY A 147 17.22 1.54 13.13
N PHE A 148 16.13 2.29 12.88
CA PHE A 148 15.94 3.62 13.46
C PHE A 148 15.82 3.60 14.98
N LYS A 149 15.17 2.57 15.54
CA LYS A 149 15.09 2.40 16.99
C LYS A 149 16.47 2.22 17.61
N LYS A 150 17.29 1.32 17.06
CA LYS A 150 18.67 1.11 17.53
C LYS A 150 19.51 2.38 17.40
N ALA A 151 19.42 3.06 16.26
CA ALA A 151 20.17 4.29 16.02
C ALA A 151 19.77 5.43 16.97
N LEU A 152 18.49 5.53 17.34
CA LEU A 152 18.01 6.50 18.31
C LEU A 152 18.59 6.23 19.71
N THR A 153 18.58 4.96 20.15
CA THR A 153 19.18 4.58 21.45
C THR A 153 20.67 4.92 21.51
N PHE A 154 21.43 4.60 20.46
CA PHE A 154 22.86 4.97 20.41
C PHE A 154 23.09 6.49 20.45
N LYS A 155 22.19 7.26 19.82
CA LYS A 155 22.28 8.73 19.87
C LYS A 155 22.03 9.24 21.29
N GLU A 156 20.98 8.74 21.96
CA GLU A 156 20.63 9.12 23.32
C GLU A 156 21.73 8.73 24.34
N GLU A 157 22.34 7.55 24.19
CA GLU A 157 23.48 7.12 25.01
C GLU A 157 24.71 8.01 24.83
N ASN A 158 25.03 8.40 23.59
CA ASN A 158 26.13 9.32 23.30
C ASN A 158 25.85 10.74 23.82
N ASP A 159 24.63 11.24 23.68
CA ASP A 159 24.24 12.56 24.18
C ASP A 159 24.25 12.63 25.72
N LEU A 160 24.16 11.49 26.42
CA LEU A 160 24.24 11.37 27.89
C LEU A 160 25.68 11.19 28.42
N THR A 161 26.65 10.86 27.56
CA THR A 161 28.04 10.55 27.94
C THR A 161 29.03 11.65 27.60
N VAL A 162 28.61 12.66 26.83
CA VAL A 162 29.36 13.90 26.53
C VAL A 162 28.91 15.01 27.48
#